data_AF-A0A377YNB9-F1
#
_entry.id   AF-A0A377YNB9-F1
#
_cell.length_a   1.000
_cell.length_b   1.000
_cell.length_c   1.000
_cell.angle_alpha   90.00
_cell.angle_beta   90.00
_cell.angle_gamma   90.00
#
_symmetry.space_group_name_H-M   'P 1'
#
loop_
_entity.id
_entity.type
_entity.pdbx_description
1 polymer ?
#
loop_
_entity_poly.entity_id
_entity_poly.type
_entity_poly.pdbx_seq_one_letter_code
_entity_poly.pdbx_strand_id
1 'polypeptide(L)'
;MMDGRIGHIRQAFETNGLLTIQIMAYSAKYASNYYGPFREATQSAMALGKRDKKNYQMDPANAMEALHEIAQDLQEGADMVMVKPGMPYLDIIREARKTFAVPVFAYQSGATG
;
A
#
# COMPACT_ATOMS: atom_id res chain seq x y z
N MET A 1 -1.52 4.88 3.69
CA MET A 1 -2.63 4.32 4.46
C MET A 1 -3.34 5.40 5.26
N MET A 2 -3.47 6.61 4.72
CA MET A 2 -4.49 7.53 5.21
C MET A 2 -5.69 7.32 4.30
N ASP A 3 -6.87 7.27 4.88
CA ASP A 3 -8.13 7.04 4.17
C ASP A 3 -8.43 8.23 3.24
N GLY A 4 -9.05 7.98 2.09
CA GLY A 4 -9.46 9.05 1.17
C GLY A 4 -8.33 9.74 0.40
N ARG A 5 -7.06 9.38 0.67
CA ARG A 5 -5.91 10.11 0.11
C ARG A 5 -5.81 9.96 -1.41
N ILE A 6 -6.24 8.83 -1.98
CA ILE A 6 -6.13 8.60 -3.41
C ILE A 6 -7.09 9.53 -4.14
N GLY A 7 -8.32 9.66 -3.63
CA GLY A 7 -9.34 10.53 -4.21
C GLY A 7 -8.89 11.99 -4.17
N HIS A 8 -8.32 12.43 -3.04
CA HIS A 8 -7.75 13.78 -2.92
C HIS A 8 -6.62 14.03 -3.92
N ILE A 9 -5.70 13.07 -4.11
CA ILE A 9 -4.60 13.20 -5.08
C ILE A 9 -5.14 13.20 -6.51
N ARG A 10 -6.07 12.31 -6.86
CA ARG A 10 -6.72 12.27 -8.19
C ARG A 10 -7.40 13.60 -8.50
N GLN A 11 -8.21 14.11 -7.58
CA GLN A 11 -8.88 15.39 -7.76
C GLN A 11 -7.89 16.55 -7.96
N ALA A 12 -6.78 16.55 -7.22
CA ALA A 12 -5.73 17.54 -7.41
C ALA A 12 -5.07 17.42 -8.79
N PHE A 13 -4.81 16.21 -9.29
CA PHE A 13 -4.27 16.01 -10.63
C PHE A 13 -5.24 16.50 -11.72
N GLU A 14 -6.53 16.15 -11.63
CA GLU A 14 -7.54 16.59 -12.58
C GLU A 14 -7.69 18.12 -12.59
N THR A 15 -7.78 18.73 -11.41
CA THR A 15 -7.92 20.20 -11.29
C THR A 15 -6.72 20.95 -11.88
N ASN A 16 -5.53 20.35 -11.85
CA ASN A 16 -4.30 20.94 -12.40
C ASN A 16 -4.00 20.46 -13.84
N GLY A 17 -4.92 19.74 -14.50
CA GLY A 17 -4.75 19.25 -15.87
C GLY A 17 -3.72 18.13 -16.05
N LEU A 18 -3.30 17.46 -14.96
CA LEU A 18 -2.33 16.36 -14.95
C LEU A 18 -2.97 15.00 -15.28
N LEU A 19 -3.76 14.95 -16.36
CA LEU A 19 -4.67 13.84 -16.66
C LEU A 19 -3.97 12.51 -16.99
N THR A 20 -2.72 12.55 -17.44
CA THR A 20 -1.95 11.36 -17.83
C THR A 20 -1.09 10.79 -16.69
N ILE A 21 -1.02 11.49 -15.56
CA ILE A 21 -0.23 11.03 -14.42
C ILE A 21 -0.98 9.91 -13.72
N GLN A 22 -0.32 8.76 -13.64
CA GLN A 22 -0.87 7.57 -13.02
C GLN A 22 -0.63 7.55 -11.51
N ILE A 23 -1.56 6.94 -10.79
CA ILE A 23 -1.51 6.74 -9.34
C ILE A 23 -1.34 5.25 -9.06
N MET A 24 -0.18 4.90 -8.50
CA MET A 24 0.08 3.57 -7.94
C MET A 24 -0.18 3.61 -6.43
N ALA A 25 -1.31 3.09 -6.01
CA ALA A 25 -1.72 3.11 -4.63
C ALA A 25 -1.06 1.98 -3.83
N TYR A 26 -0.43 2.34 -2.72
CA TYR A 26 -0.03 1.37 -1.68
C TYR A 26 -1.29 0.99 -0.88
N SER A 27 -2.14 0.15 -1.47
CA SER A 27 -3.48 -0.15 -0.99
C SER A 27 -3.47 -1.10 0.19
N ALA A 28 -2.77 -2.24 0.08
CA ALA A 28 -2.64 -3.19 1.18
C ALA A 28 -1.24 -3.12 1.78
N LYS A 29 -1.01 -2.16 2.69
CA LYS A 29 0.27 -1.99 3.37
C LYS A 29 0.17 -2.40 4.85
N TYR A 30 0.74 -3.54 5.14
CA TYR A 30 0.71 -4.17 6.46
C TYR A 30 1.73 -3.57 7.43
N ALA A 31 1.36 -3.57 8.71
CA ALA A 31 2.21 -3.26 9.84
C ALA A 31 3.22 -4.41 10.06
N SER A 32 4.34 -4.34 9.35
CA SER A 32 5.25 -5.48 9.22
C SER A 32 6.65 -5.23 9.77
N ASN A 33 7.26 -6.29 10.32
CA ASN A 33 8.65 -6.31 10.78
C ASN A 33 9.66 -6.43 9.63
N TYR A 34 9.22 -6.76 8.42
CA TYR A 34 10.06 -6.88 7.21
C TYR A 34 10.59 -5.53 6.70
N TYR A 35 10.29 -4.42 7.37
CA TYR A 35 10.76 -3.09 7.00
C TYR A 35 12.07 -2.68 7.69
N GLY A 36 12.64 -3.52 8.56
CA GLY A 36 13.86 -3.22 9.33
C GLY A 36 15.02 -2.72 8.46
N PRO A 37 15.51 -3.53 7.50
CA PRO A 37 16.64 -3.14 6.63
C PRO A 37 16.39 -1.86 5.85
N PHE A 38 15.14 -1.64 5.39
CA PHE A 38 14.77 -0.40 4.71
C PHE A 38 14.85 0.81 5.65
N ARG A 39 14.40 0.69 6.90
CA ARG A 39 14.42 1.80 7.87
C ARG A 39 15.84 2.22 8.23
N GLU A 40 16.76 1.25 8.33
CA GLU A 40 18.19 1.49 8.53
C GLU A 40 18.79 2.22 7.33
N ALA A 41 18.55 1.70 6.12
CA ALA A 41 19.07 2.28 4.88
C ALA A 41 18.63 3.73 4.64
N THR A 42 17.38 4.08 4.99
CA THR A 42 16.87 5.45 4.80
C THR A 42 17.08 6.37 6.01
N GLN A 43 17.80 5.92 7.05
CA GLN A 43 17.94 6.62 8.35
C GLN A 43 16.59 6.98 9.01
N SER A 44 15.47 6.38 8.56
CA SER A 44 14.14 6.64 9.10
C SER A 44 13.90 5.92 10.42
N ALA A 45 14.80 5.01 10.80
CA ALA A 45 14.80 4.34 12.10
C ALA A 45 14.85 5.33 13.28
N MET A 46 15.70 6.37 13.20
CA MET A 46 15.79 7.39 14.26
C MET A 46 14.51 8.22 14.39
N ALA A 47 13.86 8.56 13.27
CA ALA A 47 12.61 9.32 13.25
C ALA A 47 11.40 8.51 13.76
N LEU A 48 11.44 7.18 13.60
CA LEU A 48 10.38 6.29 14.10
C LEU A 48 10.53 5.96 15.60
N GLY A 49 11.76 5.80 16.09
CA GLY A 49 12.02 5.34 17.46
C GLY A 49 11.27 4.03 17.78
N LYS A 50 10.59 3.99 18.94
CA LYS A 50 9.71 2.87 19.36
C LYS A 50 8.27 2.98 18.82
N ARG A 51 7.93 4.00 18.03
CA ARG A 51 6.55 4.20 17.57
C ARG A 51 6.19 3.16 16.52
N ASP A 52 5.07 2.50 16.72
CA ASP A 52 4.50 1.63 15.71
C ASP A 52 3.63 2.43 14.72
N LYS A 53 3.26 1.77 13.63
CA LYS A 53 2.42 2.34 12.58
C LYS A 53 1.05 1.65 12.53
N LYS A 54 0.65 0.98 13.62
CA LYS A 54 -0.54 0.10 13.64
C LYS A 54 -1.85 0.88 13.52
N ASN A 55 -1.84 2.16 13.87
CA ASN A 55 -3.03 3.02 13.77
C ASN A 55 -3.44 3.34 12.33
N TYR A 56 -2.63 2.96 11.34
CA TYR A 56 -2.93 3.22 9.93
C TYR A 56 -2.38 2.15 9.00
N GLN A 57 -1.36 1.39 9.37
CA GLN A 57 -0.97 0.19 8.61
C GLN A 57 -1.82 -0.98 9.04
N MET A 58 -2.18 -1.82 8.08
CA MET A 58 -3.08 -2.95 8.29
C MET A 58 -2.52 -3.98 9.26
N ASP A 59 -3.40 -4.64 10.00
CA ASP A 59 -3.04 -5.81 10.81
C ASP A 59 -2.60 -6.97 9.89
N PRO A 60 -1.40 -7.55 10.09
CA PRO A 60 -0.95 -8.75 9.37
C PRO A 60 -1.94 -9.91 9.29
N ALA A 61 -2.86 -10.04 10.24
CA ALA A 61 -3.85 -11.12 10.27
C ALA A 61 -5.03 -10.91 9.30
N ASN A 62 -5.20 -9.71 8.74
CA ASN A 62 -6.43 -9.33 8.05
C ASN A 62 -6.31 -9.42 6.51
N ALA A 63 -6.93 -10.46 5.94
CA ALA A 63 -7.02 -10.62 4.48
C ALA A 63 -8.22 -9.87 3.87
N MET A 64 -9.40 -9.93 4.50
CA MET A 64 -10.61 -9.31 3.95
C MET A 64 -10.53 -7.78 3.93
N GLU A 65 -9.93 -7.18 4.96
CA GLU A 65 -9.67 -5.75 5.03
C GLU A 65 -8.84 -5.27 3.83
N ALA A 66 -7.87 -6.07 3.36
CA ALA A 66 -7.05 -5.69 2.20
C ALA A 66 -7.86 -5.56 0.92
N LEU A 67 -8.87 -6.41 0.74
CA LEU A 67 -9.75 -6.31 -0.43
C LEU A 67 -10.64 -5.07 -0.35
N HIS A 68 -11.09 -4.68 0.86
CA HIS A 68 -11.84 -3.44 1.04
C HIS A 68 -10.96 -2.20 0.76
N GLU A 69 -9.75 -2.14 1.31
CA GLU A 69 -8.79 -1.05 1.06
C GLU A 69 -8.44 -0.92 -0.43
N ILE A 70 -8.22 -2.05 -1.12
CA ILE A 70 -7.98 -2.07 -2.57
C ILE A 70 -9.21 -1.57 -3.33
N ALA A 71 -10.40 -2.04 -2.98
CA ALA A 71 -11.63 -1.59 -3.64
C ALA A 71 -11.84 -0.08 -3.47
N GLN A 72 -11.57 0.45 -2.27
CA GLN A 72 -11.68 1.87 -1.98
C GLN A 72 -10.67 2.69 -2.81
N ASP A 73 -9.38 2.34 -2.81
CA ASP A 73 -8.38 3.05 -3.61
C ASP A 73 -8.72 3.04 -5.12
N LEU A 74 -9.31 1.95 -5.62
CA LEU A 74 -9.78 1.86 -7.01
C LEU A 74 -10.98 2.76 -7.28
N GLN A 75 -11.97 2.80 -6.38
CA GLN A 75 -13.11 3.72 -6.47
C GLN A 75 -12.66 5.18 -6.41
N GLU A 76 -11.58 5.46 -5.68
CA GLU A 76 -10.93 6.77 -5.57
C GLU A 76 -10.08 7.16 -6.79
N GLY A 77 -9.90 6.27 -7.77
CA GLY A 77 -9.23 6.56 -9.04
C GLY A 77 -7.75 6.18 -9.12
N ALA A 78 -7.31 5.20 -8.32
CA ALA A 78 -6.02 4.54 -8.52
C ALA A 78 -5.98 3.77 -9.85
N ASP A 79 -4.90 3.92 -10.61
CA ASP A 79 -4.67 3.17 -11.85
C ASP A 79 -4.08 1.77 -11.59
N MET A 80 -3.38 1.65 -10.46
CA MET A 80 -2.63 0.46 -10.06
C MET A 80 -2.68 0.31 -8.55
N VAL A 81 -2.67 -0.93 -8.07
CA VAL A 81 -2.68 -1.24 -6.63
C VAL A 81 -1.46 -2.06 -6.24
N MET A 82 -0.98 -1.88 -5.01
CA MET A 82 0.22 -2.54 -4.50
C MET A 82 -0.02 -3.18 -3.14
N VAL A 83 0.45 -4.43 -3.00
CA VAL A 83 0.56 -5.13 -1.72
C VAL A 83 1.99 -5.00 -1.17
N LYS A 84 2.11 -4.69 0.12
CA LYS A 84 3.40 -4.55 0.79
C LYS A 84 3.31 -5.06 2.25
N PRO A 85 4.22 -5.94 2.68
CA PRO A 85 5.26 -6.64 1.92
C PRO A 85 4.74 -7.60 0.84
N GLY A 86 5.61 -7.98 -0.11
CA GLY A 86 5.28 -8.88 -1.21
C GLY A 86 5.24 -10.36 -0.81
N MET A 87 6.42 -10.99 -0.63
CA MET A 87 6.54 -12.44 -0.39
C MET A 87 5.65 -13.01 0.74
N PRO A 88 5.51 -12.39 1.93
CA PRO A 88 4.64 -12.96 2.96
C PRO A 88 3.14 -12.74 2.73
N TYR A 89 2.73 -12.00 1.69
CA TYR A 89 1.32 -11.71 1.35
C TYR A 89 0.98 -12.08 -0.10
N LEU A 90 1.57 -13.16 -0.61
CA LEU A 90 1.29 -13.69 -1.96
C LEU A 90 -0.17 -14.15 -2.12
N ASP A 91 -0.79 -14.60 -1.04
CA ASP A 91 -2.22 -14.89 -0.94
C ASP A 91 -3.06 -13.63 -1.24
N ILE A 92 -2.72 -12.49 -0.64
CA ILE A 92 -3.42 -11.22 -0.89
C ILE A 92 -3.22 -10.74 -2.33
N ILE A 93 -1.99 -10.84 -2.86
CA ILE A 93 -1.69 -10.49 -4.26
C ILE A 93 -2.54 -11.34 -5.22
N ARG A 94 -2.66 -12.64 -4.95
CA ARG A 94 -3.47 -13.55 -5.75
C ARG A 94 -4.94 -13.16 -5.71
N GLU A 95 -5.50 -12.89 -4.53
CA GLU A 95 -6.91 -12.50 -4.39
C GLU A 95 -7.19 -11.15 -5.04
N ALA A 96 -6.31 -10.15 -4.85
CA ALA A 96 -6.45 -8.86 -5.52
C ALA A 96 -6.48 -9.00 -7.05
N ARG A 97 -5.59 -9.84 -7.60
CA ARG A 97 -5.53 -10.09 -9.05
C ARG A 97 -6.79 -10.77 -9.59
N LYS A 98 -7.39 -11.69 -8.82
CA LYS A 98 -8.63 -12.37 -9.20
C LYS A 98 -9.84 -11.46 -9.12
N THR A 99 -9.91 -10.61 -8.11
CA THR A 99 -11.11 -9.83 -7.78
C THR A 99 -11.25 -8.59 -8.65
N PHE A 100 -10.17 -7.85 -8.91
CA PHE A 100 -10.29 -6.48 -9.43
C PHE A 100 -9.88 -6.29 -10.89
N ALA A 101 -9.24 -7.28 -11.53
CA ALA A 101 -8.82 -7.22 -12.93
C ALA A 101 -8.00 -5.96 -13.33
N VAL A 102 -7.30 -5.34 -12.37
CA VAL A 102 -6.41 -4.19 -12.55
C VAL A 102 -4.93 -4.61 -12.50
N PRO A 103 -3.98 -3.74 -12.90
CA PRO A 103 -2.57 -3.96 -12.62
C PRO A 103 -2.31 -4.06 -11.10
N VAL A 104 -1.78 -5.20 -10.67
CA VAL A 104 -1.42 -5.48 -9.28
C VAL A 104 0.10 -5.56 -9.16
N PHE A 105 0.66 -4.78 -8.25
CA PHE A 105 2.09 -4.73 -7.94
C PHE A 105 2.35 -5.34 -6.56
N ALA A 106 3.59 -5.80 -6.36
CA ALA A 106 4.06 -6.31 -5.09
C ALA A 106 5.39 -5.65 -4.73
N TYR A 107 5.55 -5.25 -3.47
CA TYR A 107 6.81 -4.70 -2.99
C TYR A 107 7.60 -5.76 -2.22
N GLN A 108 8.64 -6.32 -2.84
CA GLN A 108 9.58 -7.18 -2.14
C GLN A 108 10.42 -6.34 -1.16
N SER A 109 10.01 -6.30 0.10
CA SER A 109 10.81 -5.68 1.17
C SER A 109 11.97 -6.60 1.55
N GLY A 110 12.99 -6.03 2.19
CA GLY A 110 14.14 -6.80 2.66
C GLY A 110 13.73 -8.01 3.49
N ALA A 111 14.48 -9.11 3.34
CA ALA A 111 14.33 -10.27 4.20
C ALA A 111 14.70 -9.89 5.64
N THR A 112 13.91 -10.35 6.61
CA THR A 112 14.36 -10.41 8.00
C THR A 112 15.49 -11.43 8.05
N GLY A 113 16.72 -10.97 8.30
CA GLY A 113 17.79 -11.82 8.79
C GLY A 113 17.56 -12.19 10.25
#